data_AF-A0A0R3SQT9-F1
#
_entry.id   AF-A0A0R3SQT9-F1
#
_cell.length_a   1.000
_cell.length_b   1.000
_cell.length_c   1.000
_cell.angle_alpha   90.00
_cell.angle_beta   90.00
_cell.angle_gamma   90.00
#
_symmetry.space_group_name_H-M   'P 1'
#
loop_
_entity.id
_entity.type
_entity.pdbx_description
1 polymer ?
#
loop_
_entity_poly.entity_id
_entity_poly.type
_entity_poly.pdbx_seq_one_letter_code
_entity_poly.pdbx_strand_id
1 'polypeptide(L)'
;MLNCTKCMQPIGSVEPVLALNKRWHPGCFVCEGCNCNLVDKNFSSNMNAPFCETCFNKSYRPNCKKCSQPIVSDQKYAVIGGKPFHATCFVCEVCQKSLYGGKYADRKGRITCLAHR
;
A
#
# COMPACT_ATOMS: atom_id res chain seq x y z
N MET A 1 -25.36 24.40 -4.68
CA MET A 1 -24.10 24.95 -4.15
C MET A 1 -23.08 23.83 -4.07
N LEU A 2 -21.82 24.10 -4.42
CA LEU A 2 -20.76 23.09 -4.34
C LEU A 2 -20.18 23.10 -2.92
N ASN A 3 -20.36 22.00 -2.18
CA ASN A 3 -19.91 21.88 -0.80
C ASN A 3 -18.63 21.05 -0.72
N CYS A 4 -17.75 21.40 0.22
CA CYS A 4 -16.54 20.64 0.50
C CYS A 4 -16.89 19.34 1.24
N THR A 5 -16.28 18.23 0.82
CA THR A 5 -16.50 16.91 1.44
C THR A 5 -16.04 16.84 2.90
N LYS A 6 -14.97 17.56 3.27
CA LYS A 6 -14.40 17.47 4.63
C LYS A 6 -15.18 18.30 5.65
N CYS A 7 -15.43 19.58 5.35
CA CYS A 7 -16.04 20.51 6.30
C CYS A 7 -17.53 20.78 6.04
N MET A 8 -18.09 20.25 4.94
CA MET A 8 -19.48 20.43 4.50
C MET A 8 -19.89 21.88 4.17
N GLN A 9 -18.96 22.83 4.26
CA GLN A 9 -19.21 24.24 3.92
C GLN A 9 -19.13 24.48 2.41
N PRO A 10 -19.80 25.55 1.89
CA PRO A 10 -19.67 25.96 0.49
C PRO A 10 -18.20 26.24 0.13
N ILE A 11 -17.80 25.84 -1.09
CA ILE A 11 -16.42 26.07 -1.56
C ILE A 11 -16.15 27.56 -1.86
N GLY A 12 -17.20 28.35 -2.09
CA GLY A 12 -17.08 29.76 -2.40
C GLY A 12 -16.45 29.97 -3.79
N SER A 13 -15.58 30.98 -3.90
CA SER A 13 -15.00 31.44 -5.17
C SER A 13 -13.62 30.85 -5.50
N VAL A 14 -13.08 29.98 -4.65
CA VAL A 14 -11.79 29.31 -4.93
C VAL A 14 -11.99 28.10 -5.83
N GLU A 15 -11.00 27.81 -6.68
CA GLU A 15 -11.02 26.58 -7.48
C GLU A 15 -10.97 25.35 -6.56
N PRO A 16 -11.95 24.44 -6.65
CA PRO A 16 -11.97 23.24 -5.83
C PRO A 16 -10.93 22.23 -6.30
N VAL A 17 -10.40 21.46 -5.37
CA VAL A 17 -9.69 20.22 -5.70
C VAL A 17 -10.72 19.15 -6.05
N LEU A 18 -10.60 18.58 -7.25
CA LEU A 18 -11.44 17.49 -7.74
C LEU A 18 -10.70 16.18 -7.58
N ALA A 19 -11.09 15.38 -6.58
CA ALA A 19 -10.46 14.11 -6.27
C ALA A 19 -11.50 13.13 -5.71
N LEU A 20 -11.36 11.84 -6.03
CA LEU A 20 -12.26 10.77 -5.56
C LEU A 20 -13.73 10.99 -5.93
N ASN A 21 -14.00 11.53 -7.11
CA ASN A 21 -15.33 11.95 -7.57
C ASN A 21 -16.02 12.95 -6.61
N LYS A 22 -15.21 13.71 -5.87
CA LYS A 22 -15.65 14.64 -4.83
C LYS A 22 -14.92 15.98 -4.96
N ARG A 23 -15.42 16.96 -4.21
CA ARG A 23 -14.90 18.33 -4.21
C ARG A 23 -14.39 18.69 -2.82
N TRP A 24 -13.27 19.39 -2.80
CA TRP A 24 -12.57 19.75 -1.57
C TRP A 24 -12.05 21.18 -1.67
N HIS A 25 -12.00 21.90 -0.54
CA HIS A 25 -11.12 23.06 -0.48
C HIS A 25 -9.66 22.60 -0.59
N PRO A 26 -8.77 23.40 -1.19
CA PRO A 26 -7.33 23.10 -1.22
C PRO A 26 -6.74 22.81 0.17
N GLY A 27 -7.17 23.54 1.20
CA GLY A 27 -6.75 23.30 2.59
C GLY A 27 -7.43 22.10 3.27
N CYS A 28 -8.55 21.63 2.74
CA CYS A 28 -9.28 20.49 3.29
C CYS A 28 -8.90 19.15 2.66
N PHE A 29 -8.20 19.16 1.52
CA PHE A 29 -7.71 17.95 0.88
C PHE A 29 -6.40 17.49 1.56
N VAL A 30 -6.57 16.78 2.68
CA VAL A 30 -5.48 16.33 3.55
C VAL A 30 -5.60 14.83 3.86
N CYS A 31 -4.48 14.20 4.21
CA CYS A 31 -4.44 12.80 4.58
C CYS A 31 -5.25 12.52 5.85
N GLU A 32 -6.14 11.53 5.82
CA GLU A 32 -6.95 11.13 6.98
C GLU A 32 -6.10 10.60 8.15
N GLY A 33 -4.94 9.98 7.85
CA GLY A 33 -4.05 9.43 8.87
C GLY A 33 -3.09 10.42 9.56
N CYS A 34 -2.80 11.57 8.95
CA CYS A 34 -1.80 12.51 9.49
C CYS A 34 -2.07 14.00 9.22
N ASN A 35 -3.17 14.33 8.56
CA ASN A 35 -3.60 15.68 8.19
C ASN A 35 -2.61 16.48 7.31
N CYS A 36 -1.62 15.86 6.67
CA CYS A 36 -0.78 16.56 5.71
C CYS A 36 -1.54 16.91 4.43
N ASN A 37 -1.26 18.08 3.84
CA ASN A 37 -1.86 18.50 2.57
C ASN A 37 -1.45 17.58 1.40
N LEU A 38 -2.41 17.28 0.52
CA LEU A 38 -2.28 16.33 -0.60
C LEU A 38 -2.44 16.97 -2.00
N VAL A 39 -2.64 18.29 -2.12
CA VAL A 39 -2.98 18.97 -3.39
C VAL A 39 -1.96 18.73 -4.51
N ASP A 40 -0.69 18.51 -4.16
CA ASP A 40 0.40 18.23 -5.12
C ASP A 40 1.18 16.96 -4.76
N LYS A 41 0.55 16.02 -4.06
CA LYS A 41 1.19 14.77 -3.63
C LYS A 41 0.49 13.55 -4.18
N ASN A 42 1.25 12.51 -4.47
CA ASN A 42 0.68 11.18 -4.67
C ASN A 42 -0.10 10.76 -3.42
N PHE A 43 -1.32 10.29 -3.65
CA PHE A 43 -2.20 9.81 -2.60
C PHE A 43 -2.90 8.53 -3.05
N SER A 44 -3.29 7.73 -2.07
CA SER A 44 -4.16 6.56 -2.26
C SER A 44 -5.45 6.78 -1.50
N SER A 45 -6.54 6.15 -1.93
CA SER A 45 -7.83 6.24 -1.24
C SER A 45 -8.23 4.92 -0.63
N ASN A 46 -8.79 4.97 0.57
CA ASN A 46 -9.48 3.84 1.18
C ASN A 46 -10.86 4.30 1.67
N MET A 47 -11.92 3.55 1.38
CA MET A 47 -13.29 3.88 1.78
C MET A 47 -13.69 5.36 1.51
N ASN A 48 -13.31 5.90 0.34
CA ASN A 48 -13.54 7.29 -0.05
C ASN A 48 -12.84 8.38 0.81
N ALA A 49 -11.84 8.01 1.61
CA ALA A 49 -10.96 8.94 2.32
C ALA A 49 -9.56 8.96 1.69
N PRO A 50 -8.94 10.14 1.50
CA PRO A 50 -7.60 10.25 0.94
C PRO A 50 -6.52 10.01 2.02
N PHE A 51 -5.47 9.29 1.65
CA PHE A 51 -4.31 9.00 2.50
C PHE A 51 -3.02 9.30 1.73
N CYS A 52 -2.04 9.92 2.40
CA CYS A 52 -0.68 9.97 1.86
C CYS A 52 -0.10 8.56 1.75
N GLU A 53 0.87 8.36 0.87
CA GLU A 53 1.48 7.05 0.66
C GLU A 53 2.00 6.44 1.97
N THR A 54 2.65 7.22 2.83
CA THR A 54 3.18 6.73 4.10
C THR A 54 2.10 6.16 5.00
N CYS A 55 1.00 6.89 5.20
CA CYS A 55 -0.12 6.43 6.04
C CYS A 55 -0.86 5.25 5.39
N PHE A 56 -1.06 5.29 4.08
CA PHE A 56 -1.69 4.18 3.37
C PHE A 56 -0.86 2.90 3.49
N ASN A 57 0.46 3.01 3.31
CA ASN A 57 1.40 1.89 3.38
C ASN A 57 1.45 1.30 4.79
N LYS A 58 1.48 2.14 5.81
CA LYS A 58 1.53 1.71 7.20
C LYS A 58 0.27 0.95 7.63
N SER A 59 -0.90 1.38 7.17
CA SER A 59 -2.19 0.86 7.65
C SER A 59 -2.76 -0.26 6.78
N TYR A 60 -2.44 -0.29 5.49
CA TYR A 60 -3.16 -1.13 4.52
C TYR A 60 -2.26 -2.03 3.68
N ARG A 61 -0.93 -1.91 3.74
CA ARG A 61 -0.05 -2.77 2.95
C ARG A 61 0.42 -4.00 3.71
N PRO A 62 0.52 -5.15 3.02
CA PRO A 62 1.06 -6.35 3.61
C PRO A 62 2.53 -6.17 4.03
N ASN A 63 2.85 -6.57 5.25
CA ASN A 63 4.23 -6.72 5.70
C ASN A 63 4.80 -8.06 5.22
N CYS A 64 5.96 -8.03 4.59
CA CYS A 64 6.65 -9.25 4.18
C CYS A 64 6.90 -10.15 5.39
N LYS A 65 6.52 -11.43 5.29
CA LYS A 65 6.68 -12.40 6.38
C LYS A 65 8.15 -12.68 6.74
N LYS A 66 9.10 -12.50 5.81
CA LYS A 66 10.53 -12.75 6.05
C LYS A 66 11.22 -11.58 6.76
N CYS A 67 11.03 -10.34 6.28
CA CYS A 67 11.77 -9.17 6.79
C CYS A 67 10.90 -8.21 7.62
N SER A 68 9.60 -8.46 7.72
CA SER A 68 8.60 -7.62 8.41
C SER A 68 8.42 -6.21 7.83
N GLN A 69 9.13 -5.86 6.75
CA GLN A 69 8.97 -4.57 6.08
C GLN A 69 7.74 -4.55 5.16
N PRO A 70 7.06 -3.40 5.02
CA PRO A 70 5.95 -3.24 4.10
C PRO A 70 6.38 -3.50 2.65
N ILE A 71 5.52 -4.13 1.86
CA ILE A 71 5.70 -4.27 0.42
C ILE A 71 5.12 -3.02 -0.24
N VAL A 72 5.93 -2.23 -0.94
CA VAL A 72 5.49 -0.96 -1.56
C VAL A 72 4.91 -1.15 -2.97
N SER A 73 4.25 -0.13 -3.51
CA SER A 73 3.26 -0.20 -4.61
C SER A 73 3.80 -0.73 -5.93
N ASP A 74 5.08 -0.53 -6.14
CA ASP A 74 5.84 -0.85 -7.35
C ASP A 74 6.57 -2.20 -7.23
N GLN A 75 6.55 -2.82 -6.05
CA GLN A 75 7.26 -4.08 -5.80
C GLN A 75 6.37 -5.28 -6.08
N LYS A 76 6.84 -6.14 -6.99
CA LYS A 76 6.31 -7.50 -7.15
C LYS A 76 6.53 -8.31 -5.87
N TYR A 77 5.52 -9.07 -5.48
CA TYR A 77 5.57 -9.92 -4.29
C TYR A 77 4.83 -11.25 -4.53
N ALA A 78 5.17 -12.26 -3.73
CA ALA A 78 4.52 -13.57 -3.73
C ALA A 78 3.62 -13.70 -2.51
N VAL A 79 2.51 -14.42 -2.64
CA VAL A 79 1.63 -14.79 -1.52
C VAL A 79 1.61 -16.31 -1.40
N ILE A 80 2.12 -16.83 -0.28
CA ILE A 80 2.28 -18.27 -0.04
C ILE A 80 1.58 -18.59 1.28
N GLY A 81 0.55 -19.45 1.24
CA GLY A 81 -0.25 -19.78 2.43
C GLY A 81 -0.85 -18.54 3.12
N GLY A 82 -1.30 -17.57 2.33
CA GLY A 82 -1.83 -16.28 2.81
C GLY A 82 -0.78 -15.30 3.36
N LYS A 83 0.51 -15.68 3.35
CA LYS A 83 1.60 -14.84 3.85
C LYS A 83 2.31 -14.16 2.68
N PRO A 84 2.45 -12.82 2.71
CA PRO A 84 3.07 -12.07 1.64
C PRO A 84 4.60 -12.01 1.80
N PHE A 85 5.34 -12.04 0.70
CA PHE A 85 6.81 -11.99 0.65
C PHE A 85 7.28 -11.11 -0.49
N HIS A 86 8.23 -10.19 -0.28
CA HIS A 86 8.92 -9.53 -1.40
C HIS A 86 9.48 -10.59 -2.36
N ALA A 87 9.51 -10.29 -3.66
CA ALA A 87 10.11 -11.20 -4.65
C ALA A 87 11.56 -11.59 -4.30
N THR A 88 12.33 -10.64 -3.75
CA THR A 88 13.71 -10.86 -3.27
C THR A 88 13.80 -11.59 -1.94
N CYS A 89 12.74 -11.58 -1.15
CA CYS A 89 12.68 -12.28 0.13
C CYS A 89 12.20 -13.72 -0.01
N PHE A 90 11.51 -14.06 -1.10
CA PHE A 90 11.05 -15.41 -1.38
C PHE A 90 12.18 -16.27 -1.97
N VAL A 91 12.98 -16.84 -1.07
CA VAL A 91 14.20 -17.58 -1.39
C VAL A 91 14.26 -18.91 -0.63
N CYS A 92 15.09 -19.84 -1.11
CA CYS A 92 15.38 -21.08 -0.40
C CYS A 92 16.08 -20.79 0.93
N GLU A 93 15.57 -21.33 2.03
CA GLU A 93 16.17 -21.15 3.36
C GLU A 93 17.60 -21.69 3.46
N VAL A 94 17.96 -22.70 2.65
CA VAL A 94 19.28 -23.35 2.65
C VAL A 94 20.30 -22.59 1.81
N CYS A 95 19.99 -22.28 0.55
CA CYS A 95 20.96 -21.70 -0.40
C CYS A 95 20.65 -20.29 -0.87
N GLN A 96 19.61 -19.64 -0.34
CA GLN A 96 19.18 -18.28 -0.68
C GLN A 96 18.82 -18.05 -2.17
N LYS A 97 18.74 -19.11 -2.98
CA LYS A 97 18.27 -19.01 -4.37
C LYS A 97 16.84 -18.46 -4.41
N SER A 98 16.59 -17.48 -5.26
CA SER A 98 15.24 -16.96 -5.53
C SER A 98 14.29 -18.08 -5.95
N LEU A 99 13.14 -18.12 -5.29
CA LEU A 99 12.03 -19.03 -5.59
C LEU A 99 10.87 -18.31 -6.29
N TYR A 100 10.99 -16.98 -6.44
CA TYR A 100 9.97 -16.17 -7.08
C TYR A 100 9.75 -16.59 -8.54
N GLY A 101 8.50 -16.91 -8.90
CA GLY A 101 8.12 -17.42 -10.22
C GLY A 101 8.58 -18.86 -10.52
N GLY A 102 9.19 -19.55 -9.57
CA GLY A 102 9.72 -20.90 -9.72
C GLY A 102 8.99 -21.96 -8.89
N LYS A 103 9.39 -23.22 -9.07
CA LYS A 103 8.94 -24.33 -8.23
C LYS A 103 9.71 -24.35 -6.90
N TYR A 104 9.01 -24.68 -5.82
CA TYR A 104 9.55 -24.78 -4.47
C TYR A 104 8.89 -25.94 -3.71
N ALA A 105 9.48 -26.30 -2.57
CA ALA A 105 8.88 -27.21 -1.60
C ALA A 105 8.56 -26.42 -0.32
N ASP A 106 7.36 -26.67 0.24
CA ASP A 106 6.97 -26.22 1.58
C ASP A 106 6.76 -27.45 2.46
N ARG A 107 7.57 -27.57 3.52
CA ARG A 107 7.42 -28.64 4.53
C ARG A 107 7.36 -28.02 5.92
N LYS A 108 6.17 -28.02 6.52
CA LYS A 108 5.90 -27.44 7.85
C LYS A 108 6.34 -25.98 7.97
N GLY A 109 6.18 -25.19 6.89
CA GLY A 109 6.53 -23.78 6.87
C GLY A 109 8.00 -23.47 6.57
N ARG A 110 8.82 -24.50 6.31
CA ARG A 110 10.16 -24.31 5.75
C ARG A 110 10.11 -24.33 4.23
N ILE A 111 10.58 -23.27 3.60
CA ILE A 111 10.52 -23.08 2.15
C ILE A 111 11.90 -23.34 1.54
N THR A 112 11.98 -24.34 0.67
CA THR A 112 13.23 -24.73 -0.01
C THR A 112 13.07 -24.85 -1.52
N CYS A 113 14.20 -24.78 -2.24
CA CYS A 113 14.22 -25.15 -3.65
C CYS A 113 14.08 -26.67 -3.80
N LEU A 114 13.72 -27.14 -5.00
CA LEU A 114 13.53 -28.58 -5.25
C LEU A 114 14.79 -29.44 -5.01
N ALA A 115 15.98 -28.84 -5.04
CA ALA A 115 17.24 -29.52 -4.74
C ALA A 115 17.45 -29.74 -3.22
N HIS A 116 16.77 -28.98 -2.36
CA HIS A 116 16.86 -29.06 -0.90
C HIS A 116 15.50 -29.43 -0.28
N ARG A 117 14.72 -30.25 -0.99
CA ARG A 117 13.38 -30.70 -0.59
C ARG A 117 13.42 -31.80 0.48
#